data_AF-A0A2C9GRL5-F1
#
_entry.id   AF-A0A2C9GRL5-F1
#
_cell.length_a   1.000
_cell.length_b   1.000
_cell.length_c   1.000
_cell.angle_alpha   90.00
_cell.angle_beta   90.00
_cell.angle_gamma   90.00
#
_symmetry.space_group_name_H-M   'P 1'
#
loop_
_entity.id
_entity.type
_entity.pdbx_description
1 polymer ?
#
loop_
_entity_poly.entity_id
_entity_poly.type
_entity_poly.pdbx_seq_one_letter_code
_entity_poly.pdbx_strand_id
1 'polypeptide(L)'
;MFSRFNVLWLRRFAFPENVRYYAGVHQKNPHLKPATATVETIKAKLASSSTPTAEEWKSIRLNILNERRFNITNVDSVVLGLCPNLRMGKSYIAFLHQQGLQTNLAIVGKLLRLYRLKEGKLTEQDESDIWRMYSELREQNAILDANTCEHAINALTLTKHWKHCLELLEMIKISGTPDSSSYNCIATKAFQSGDESTGWIMMQEMCENKRLPNDDSFLAWLDYSRKREDQPFSANLERMLQFTHDCSVFLSKRIGKQLLELPSEFGIRVQETRITDGGKCSSCKGSLSSIVVSEDMFQSLRDKFLTAVLINKEIFNRTTPEELNRFQAFLAKTLPYDVVIDGLNVAFSSGNQKSPIVYAQQVAAVVRHYVRQKKRVLVIGRKHMDKWRSREMKYIRENSFLFLTDDLSQDDPFLLYAALESGPKTDFFSRDLMRKHSFMLGNELSGVFKRWQQEHQYSLLSIMPDGRVLIKAPFKYELYAHKSCDNRWHVPLVELGYRIPKVEKQNDWLCLSIE
;
A
#
# COMPACT_ATOMS: atom_id res chain seq x y z
N MET A 1 21.28 -37.83 -43.42
CA MET A 1 22.32 -37.31 -42.50
C MET A 1 21.82 -35.96 -41.99
N PHE A 2 21.57 -35.82 -40.67
CA PHE A 2 21.00 -34.64 -39.94
C PHE A 2 19.56 -34.23 -40.37
N SER A 3 18.45 -34.39 -39.64
CA SER A 3 18.07 -34.23 -38.22
C SER A 3 18.16 -32.78 -37.70
N ARG A 4 17.06 -32.01 -37.78
CA ARG A 4 16.18 -31.68 -36.65
C ARG A 4 15.22 -30.51 -36.95
N PHE A 5 13.98 -30.75 -36.53
CA PHE A 5 12.90 -29.81 -36.23
C PHE A 5 13.38 -28.50 -35.58
N ASN A 6 12.79 -27.38 -36.00
CA ASN A 6 12.66 -26.20 -35.14
C ASN A 6 11.20 -25.73 -35.14
N VAL A 7 10.58 -25.99 -33.99
CA VAL A 7 9.18 -25.77 -33.66
C VAL A 7 9.10 -24.50 -32.80
N LEU A 8 8.20 -23.60 -33.22
CA LEU A 8 7.48 -22.60 -32.41
C LEU A 8 8.31 -21.73 -31.44
N TRP A 9 8.59 -20.51 -31.89
CA TRP A 9 8.80 -19.34 -31.04
C TRP A 9 7.52 -19.01 -30.25
N LEU A 10 7.44 -19.48 -29.00
CA LEU A 10 6.47 -18.99 -28.02
C LEU A 10 7.04 -17.77 -27.29
N ARG A 11 6.26 -16.70 -27.36
CA ARG A 11 6.53 -15.35 -26.87
C ARG A 11 6.86 -15.33 -25.37
N ARG A 12 7.95 -14.64 -25.06
CA ARG A 12 8.25 -14.03 -23.76
C ARG A 12 7.05 -13.19 -23.28
N PHE A 13 6.45 -13.58 -22.17
CA PHE A 13 5.78 -12.63 -21.27
C PHE A 13 6.71 -12.41 -20.07
N ALA A 14 7.58 -11.42 -20.19
CA ALA A 14 8.28 -10.82 -19.06
C ALA A 14 7.51 -9.54 -18.71
N PHE A 15 6.62 -9.60 -17.73
CA PHE A 15 6.18 -8.40 -17.03
C PHE A 15 7.18 -8.15 -15.89
N PRO A 16 7.86 -6.99 -15.83
CA PRO A 16 8.43 -6.54 -14.58
C PRO A 16 7.28 -6.01 -13.72
N GLU A 17 6.81 -6.80 -12.76
CA GLU A 17 5.95 -6.29 -11.69
C GLU A 17 6.76 -5.29 -10.85
N ASN A 18 6.58 -4.00 -11.14
CA ASN A 18 6.92 -2.93 -10.21
C ASN A 18 5.95 -2.99 -9.02
N VAL A 19 6.16 -3.94 -8.12
CA VAL A 19 5.46 -3.99 -6.82
C VAL A 19 5.97 -2.82 -5.98
N ARG A 20 5.18 -1.75 -5.90
CA ARG A 20 5.41 -0.65 -4.96
C ARG A 20 4.93 -1.10 -3.59
N TYR A 21 5.88 -1.30 -2.68
CA TYR A 21 5.59 -1.48 -1.26
C TYR A 21 5.01 -0.17 -0.71
N TYR A 22 3.90 -0.23 0.04
CA TYR A 22 3.57 0.81 1.02
C TYR A 22 4.64 0.74 2.12
N ALA A 23 5.79 1.34 1.85
CA ALA A 23 6.87 1.45 2.80
C ALA A 23 6.66 2.74 3.59
N GLY A 24 6.17 2.61 4.82
CA GLY A 24 6.42 3.61 5.85
C GLY A 24 7.93 3.87 5.93
N VAL A 25 8.30 5.15 6.03
CA VAL A 25 9.68 5.64 6.05
C VAL A 25 10.35 5.22 7.35
N HIS A 26 10.75 3.95 7.43
CA HIS A 26 11.86 3.46 8.22
C HIS A 26 12.38 2.25 7.45
N GLN A 27 13.39 2.48 6.61
CA GLN A 27 14.18 1.39 6.06
C GLN A 27 14.77 0.65 7.25
N LYS A 28 14.23 -0.52 7.59
CA LYS A 28 14.94 -1.49 8.44
C LYS A 28 16.35 -1.59 7.89
N ASN A 29 17.35 -1.59 8.77
CA ASN A 29 18.75 -1.79 8.39
C ASN A 29 18.82 -2.90 7.33
N PRO A 30 19.43 -2.65 6.16
CA PRO A 30 19.43 -3.63 5.07
C PRO A 30 20.06 -4.91 5.59
N HIS A 31 19.23 -5.95 5.79
CA HIS A 31 19.72 -7.25 6.17
C HIS A 31 20.79 -7.68 5.15
N LEU A 32 21.91 -8.16 5.65
CA LEU A 32 22.91 -8.86 4.84
C LEU A 32 22.22 -10.05 4.19
N LYS A 33 21.90 -9.92 2.90
CA LYS A 33 21.29 -10.96 2.08
C LYS A 33 22.35 -11.50 1.11
N PRO A 34 22.43 -12.83 0.95
CA PRO A 34 23.28 -13.41 -0.09
C PRO A 34 22.87 -12.92 -1.47
N ALA A 35 23.77 -13.05 -2.44
CA ALA A 35 23.46 -12.77 -3.83
C ALA A 35 22.25 -13.60 -4.28
N THR A 36 21.40 -13.02 -5.14
CA THR A 36 20.16 -13.66 -5.60
C THR A 36 20.42 -15.07 -6.16
N ALA A 37 21.49 -15.23 -6.93
CA ALA A 37 21.89 -16.52 -7.47
C ALA A 37 22.21 -17.57 -6.38
N THR A 38 22.90 -17.16 -5.31
CA THR A 38 23.18 -18.02 -4.14
C THR A 38 21.88 -18.42 -3.45
N VAL A 39 20.98 -17.47 -3.21
CA VAL A 39 19.67 -17.72 -2.61
C VAL A 39 18.84 -18.70 -3.43
N GLU A 40 18.76 -18.51 -4.75
CA GLU A 40 18.02 -19.38 -5.66
C GLU A 40 18.60 -20.80 -5.68
N THR A 41 19.94 -20.92 -5.73
CA THR A 41 20.63 -22.21 -5.70
C THR A 41 20.35 -22.97 -4.40
N ILE A 42 20.45 -22.30 -3.25
CA ILE A 42 20.18 -22.93 -1.95
C ILE A 42 18.70 -23.31 -1.82
N LYS A 43 17.79 -22.41 -2.22
CA LYS A 43 16.35 -22.72 -2.20
C LYS A 43 15.99 -23.90 -3.10
N ALA A 44 16.60 -24.02 -4.27
CA ALA A 44 16.40 -25.16 -5.15
C ALA A 44 16.86 -26.47 -4.50
N LYS A 45 18.00 -26.47 -3.81
CA LYS A 45 18.47 -27.63 -3.04
C LYS A 45 17.52 -27.98 -1.89
N LEU A 46 17.09 -26.98 -1.11
CA LEU A 46 16.20 -27.16 0.03
C LEU A 46 14.74 -27.47 -0.34
N ALA A 47 14.36 -27.26 -1.61
CA ALA A 47 13.04 -27.62 -2.13
C ALA A 47 12.92 -29.13 -2.42
N SER A 48 14.03 -29.89 -2.43
CA SER A 48 13.99 -31.34 -2.49
C SER A 48 13.28 -31.93 -1.26
N SER A 49 12.51 -33.01 -1.44
CA SER A 49 11.73 -33.61 -0.35
C SER A 49 12.59 -34.27 0.73
N SER A 50 13.86 -34.58 0.43
CA SER A 50 14.83 -35.19 1.35
C SER A 50 15.48 -34.16 2.28
N THR A 51 15.63 -34.51 3.56
CA THR A 51 16.45 -33.73 4.50
C THR A 51 17.92 -33.77 4.08
N PRO A 52 18.62 -32.62 3.99
CA PRO A 52 20.02 -32.61 3.58
C PRO A 52 20.93 -33.39 4.52
N THR A 53 21.97 -34.03 3.96
CA THR A 53 23.03 -34.70 4.72
C THR A 53 23.98 -33.70 5.38
N ALA A 54 24.87 -34.19 6.26
CA ALA A 54 25.88 -33.35 6.90
C ALA A 54 26.83 -32.71 5.87
N GLU A 55 27.19 -33.43 4.80
CA GLU A 55 28.02 -32.93 3.70
C GLU A 55 27.30 -31.85 2.89
N GLU A 56 26.00 -32.03 2.66
CA GLU A 56 25.18 -31.04 1.97
C GLU A 56 25.01 -29.77 2.80
N TRP A 57 24.80 -29.89 4.12
CA TRP A 57 24.77 -28.74 5.02
C TRP A 57 26.10 -27.99 5.06
N LYS A 58 27.24 -28.71 5.09
CA LYS A 58 28.57 -28.12 4.94
C LYS A 58 28.71 -27.35 3.62
N SER A 59 28.24 -27.93 2.51
CA SER A 59 28.26 -27.29 1.20
C SER A 59 27.41 -26.01 1.16
N ILE A 60 26.19 -26.04 1.71
CA ILE A 60 25.31 -24.87 1.79
C ILE A 60 25.96 -23.75 2.62
N ARG A 61 26.53 -24.10 3.77
CA ARG A 61 27.21 -23.15 4.65
C ARG A 61 28.42 -22.51 3.96
N LEU A 62 29.24 -23.32 3.27
CA LEU A 62 30.40 -22.85 2.52
C LEU A 62 30.01 -21.91 1.37
N ASN A 63 28.93 -22.21 0.65
CA ASN A 63 28.44 -21.36 -0.44
C ASN A 63 28.10 -19.94 0.04
N ILE A 64 27.53 -19.80 1.24
CA ILE A 64 27.25 -18.47 1.83
C ILE A 64 28.55 -17.82 2.30
N LEU A 65 29.45 -18.57 2.95
CA LEU A 65 30.74 -18.04 3.44
C LEU A 65 31.67 -17.57 2.31
N ASN A 66 31.51 -18.10 1.10
CA ASN A 66 32.27 -17.66 -0.07
C ASN A 66 31.89 -16.23 -0.52
N GLU A 67 30.75 -15.70 -0.06
CA GLU A 67 30.43 -14.29 -0.24
C GLU A 67 31.10 -13.44 0.86
N ARG A 68 31.91 -12.45 0.46
CA ARG A 68 32.73 -11.58 1.35
C ARG A 68 32.00 -10.93 2.54
N ARG A 69 30.67 -10.91 2.51
CA ARG A 69 29.81 -10.23 3.48
C ARG A 69 29.36 -11.15 4.63
N PHE A 70 29.65 -12.45 4.56
CA PHE A 70 29.30 -13.42 5.59
C PHE A 70 30.53 -13.99 6.28
N ASN A 71 30.35 -14.41 7.52
CA ASN A 71 31.39 -14.97 8.36
C ASN A 71 30.80 -16.08 9.25
N ILE A 72 31.65 -16.71 10.05
CA ILE A 72 31.26 -17.81 10.93
C ILE A 72 30.22 -17.43 11.99
N THR A 73 30.04 -16.14 12.31
CA THR A 73 29.10 -15.70 13.35
C THR A 73 27.70 -15.46 12.81
N ASN A 74 27.55 -15.17 11.51
CA ASN A 74 26.25 -14.83 10.91
C ASN A 74 25.71 -15.89 9.92
N VAL A 75 26.57 -16.75 9.35
CA VAL A 75 26.19 -17.71 8.32
C VAL A 75 25.03 -18.60 8.73
N ASP A 76 25.02 -19.08 9.98
CA ASP A 76 24.05 -20.06 10.45
C ASP A 76 22.64 -19.48 10.57
N SER A 77 22.54 -18.20 10.97
CA SER A 77 21.26 -17.46 10.96
C SER A 77 20.72 -17.24 9.54
N VAL A 78 21.62 -17.11 8.56
CA VAL A 78 21.26 -16.94 7.14
C VAL A 78 20.75 -18.24 6.56
N VAL A 79 21.42 -19.37 6.85
CA VAL A 79 20.96 -20.70 6.45
C VAL A 79 19.56 -20.97 6.99
N LEU A 80 19.33 -20.75 8.29
CA LEU A 80 17.99 -20.90 8.89
C LEU A 80 16.96 -19.97 8.28
N GLY A 81 17.36 -18.75 7.91
CA GLY A 81 16.50 -17.81 7.20
C GLY A 81 16.06 -18.29 5.80
N LEU A 82 16.80 -19.22 5.20
CA LEU A 82 16.51 -19.82 3.90
C LEU A 82 15.76 -21.16 3.99
N CYS A 83 15.67 -21.77 5.18
CA CYS A 83 14.91 -23.00 5.39
C CYS A 83 13.41 -22.79 5.05
N PRO A 84 12.79 -23.68 4.25
CA PRO A 84 11.40 -23.52 3.83
C PRO A 84 10.39 -23.91 4.91
N ASN A 85 10.76 -24.78 5.84
CA ASN A 85 9.88 -25.32 6.88
C ASN A 85 10.65 -25.66 8.17
N LEU A 86 9.91 -25.97 9.24
CA LEU A 86 10.47 -26.32 10.54
C LEU A 86 11.36 -27.58 10.49
N ARG A 87 10.99 -28.58 9.69
CA ARG A 87 11.73 -29.84 9.56
C ARG A 87 13.16 -29.61 9.10
N MET A 88 13.34 -28.79 8.05
CA MET A 88 14.67 -28.41 7.55
C MET A 88 15.45 -27.58 8.58
N GLY A 89 14.77 -26.67 9.29
CA GLY A 89 15.38 -25.91 10.38
C GLY A 89 15.91 -26.81 11.51
N LYS A 90 15.09 -27.73 12.03
CA LYS A 90 15.50 -28.67 13.08
C LYS A 90 16.63 -29.60 12.61
N SER A 91 16.62 -30.03 11.35
CA SER A 91 17.74 -30.80 10.76
C SER A 91 19.05 -30.00 10.74
N TYR A 92 19.01 -28.72 10.39
CA TYR A 92 20.19 -27.86 10.44
C TYR A 92 20.72 -27.66 11.86
N ILE A 93 19.83 -27.46 12.84
CA ILE A 93 20.21 -27.35 14.25
C ILE A 93 20.89 -28.64 14.75
N ALA A 94 20.35 -29.81 14.38
CA ALA A 94 20.98 -31.09 14.71
C ALA A 94 22.39 -31.20 14.10
N PHE A 95 22.56 -30.76 12.85
CA PHE A 95 23.87 -30.67 12.23
C PHE A 95 24.83 -29.75 13.00
N LEU A 96 24.39 -28.55 13.42
CA LEU A 96 25.22 -27.64 14.22
C LEU A 96 25.69 -28.29 15.54
N HIS A 97 24.77 -28.93 16.25
CA HIS A 97 25.09 -29.63 17.50
C HIS A 97 26.09 -30.78 17.28
N GLN A 98 25.94 -31.55 16.19
CA GLN A 98 26.90 -32.60 15.83
C GLN A 98 28.29 -32.06 15.51
N GLN A 99 28.39 -30.81 15.03
CA GLN A 99 29.67 -30.13 14.80
C GLN A 99 30.21 -29.41 16.06
N GLY A 100 29.54 -29.55 17.22
CA GLY A 100 29.92 -28.87 18.46
C GLY A 100 29.71 -27.36 18.45
N LEU A 101 28.87 -26.84 17.55
CA LEU A 101 28.57 -25.42 17.44
C LEU A 101 27.38 -25.04 18.34
N GLN A 102 27.55 -23.98 19.13
CA GLN A 102 26.52 -23.42 20.01
C GLN A 102 25.52 -22.56 19.23
N THR A 103 24.25 -22.57 19.66
CA THR A 103 23.22 -21.68 19.12
C THR A 103 23.35 -20.30 19.75
N ASN A 104 23.22 -19.25 18.93
CA ASN A 104 23.21 -17.86 19.39
C ASN A 104 21.80 -17.25 19.26
N LEU A 105 21.65 -16.01 19.75
CA LEU A 105 20.37 -15.28 19.73
C LEU A 105 19.70 -15.28 18.36
N ALA A 106 20.47 -15.01 17.30
CA ALA A 106 19.95 -14.95 15.93
C ALA A 106 19.48 -16.32 15.42
N ILE A 107 20.20 -17.40 15.76
CA ILE A 107 19.81 -18.78 15.44
C ILE A 107 18.49 -19.15 16.12
N VAL A 108 18.38 -18.91 17.44
CA VAL A 108 17.18 -19.21 18.22
C VAL A 108 15.99 -18.42 17.69
N GLY A 109 16.16 -17.12 17.43
CA GLY A 109 15.12 -16.30 16.80
C GLY A 109 14.66 -16.88 15.46
N LYS A 110 15.57 -17.21 14.55
CA LYS A 110 15.19 -17.80 13.25
C LYS A 110 14.46 -19.13 13.40
N LEU A 111 14.89 -19.98 14.32
CA LEU A 111 14.22 -21.25 14.61
C LEU A 111 12.80 -21.04 15.16
N LEU A 112 12.61 -20.11 16.10
CA LEU A 112 11.29 -19.73 16.61
C LEU A 112 10.35 -19.33 15.47
N ARG A 113 10.81 -18.48 14.54
CA ARG A 113 10.03 -18.08 13.35
C ARG A 113 9.59 -19.29 12.51
N LEU A 114 10.43 -20.33 12.39
CA LEU A 114 10.12 -21.51 11.57
C LEU A 114 8.95 -22.35 12.10
N TYR A 115 8.57 -22.23 13.38
CA TYR A 115 7.39 -22.93 13.90
C TYR A 115 6.09 -22.53 13.20
N ARG A 116 6.01 -21.29 12.70
CA ARG A 116 4.88 -20.83 11.89
C ARG A 116 4.84 -21.44 10.48
N LEU A 117 5.96 -22.06 10.05
CA LEU A 117 6.09 -22.82 8.80
C LEU A 117 6.09 -24.33 9.06
N LYS A 118 5.57 -24.78 10.22
CA LYS A 118 5.44 -26.21 10.50
C LYS A 118 4.41 -26.85 9.57
N GLU A 119 4.74 -28.02 9.05
CA GLU A 119 3.81 -28.88 8.32
C GLU A 119 2.87 -29.57 9.32
N GLY A 120 1.56 -29.33 9.19
CA GLY A 120 0.54 -29.87 10.10
C GLY A 120 0.32 -29.04 11.38
N LYS A 121 -0.49 -29.57 12.30
CA LYS A 121 -0.80 -28.88 13.57
C LYS A 121 0.39 -28.91 14.52
N LEU A 122 0.53 -27.88 15.37
CA LEU A 122 1.51 -27.90 16.46
C LEU A 122 1.13 -28.99 17.47
N THR A 123 2.15 -29.65 18.03
CA THR A 123 1.98 -30.60 19.14
C THR A 123 2.24 -29.90 20.48
N GLU A 124 1.85 -30.51 21.59
CA GLU A 124 2.18 -30.03 22.93
C GLU A 124 3.69 -29.93 23.16
N GLN A 125 4.46 -30.84 22.54
CA GLN A 125 5.92 -30.78 22.57
C GLN A 125 6.46 -29.54 21.85
N ASP A 126 5.87 -29.16 20.71
CA ASP A 126 6.28 -27.95 19.99
C ASP A 126 5.99 -26.70 20.80
N GLU A 127 4.84 -26.63 21.46
CA GLU A 127 4.50 -25.53 22.36
C GLU A 127 5.49 -25.45 23.54
N SER A 128 5.83 -26.60 24.13
CA SER A 128 6.83 -26.69 25.20
C SER A 128 8.23 -26.26 24.73
N ASP A 129 8.62 -26.65 23.51
CA ASP A 129 9.89 -26.24 22.90
C ASP A 129 9.93 -24.73 22.64
N ILE A 130 8.84 -24.14 22.12
CA ILE A 130 8.73 -22.69 21.92
C ILE A 130 8.91 -21.96 23.25
N TRP A 131 8.18 -22.39 24.28
CA TRP A 131 8.23 -21.75 25.60
C TRP A 131 9.62 -21.87 26.24
N ARG A 132 10.25 -23.05 26.17
CA ARG A 132 11.62 -23.27 26.66
C ARG A 132 12.61 -22.33 25.98
N MET A 133 12.64 -22.33 24.64
CA MET A 133 13.58 -21.48 23.88
C MET A 133 13.37 -20.00 24.14
N TYR A 134 12.12 -19.56 24.27
CA TYR A 134 11.80 -18.16 24.60
C TYR A 134 12.26 -17.80 26.02
N SER A 135 12.01 -18.67 26.99
CA SER A 135 12.36 -18.43 28.41
C SER A 135 13.88 -18.36 28.59
N GLU A 136 14.62 -19.33 28.06
CA GLU A 136 16.09 -19.35 28.07
C GLU A 136 16.66 -18.08 27.41
N LEU A 137 16.06 -17.65 26.30
CA LEU A 137 16.47 -16.45 25.57
C LEU A 137 16.27 -15.17 26.40
N ARG A 138 15.17 -15.07 27.18
CA ARG A 138 14.88 -13.94 28.08
C ARG A 138 15.74 -13.97 29.35
N GLU A 139 16.02 -15.14 29.91
CA GLU A 139 16.90 -15.30 31.06
C GLU A 139 18.33 -14.84 30.74
N GLN A 140 18.82 -15.18 29.53
CA GLN A 140 20.14 -14.75 29.07
C GLN A 140 20.18 -13.28 28.62
N ASN A 141 19.03 -12.72 28.20
CA ASN A 141 18.96 -11.39 27.61
C ASN A 141 17.71 -10.63 28.07
N ALA A 142 17.91 -9.70 29.02
CA ALA A 142 16.83 -8.87 29.56
C ALA A 142 16.18 -7.93 28.51
N ILE A 143 16.91 -7.56 27.46
CA ILE A 143 16.40 -6.75 26.34
C ILE A 143 16.80 -7.44 25.03
N LEU A 144 15.86 -7.53 24.11
CA LEU A 144 16.03 -8.18 22.82
C LEU A 144 16.00 -7.15 21.69
N ASP A 145 16.75 -7.41 20.62
CA ASP A 145 16.65 -6.59 19.41
C ASP A 145 15.32 -6.84 18.68
N ALA A 146 14.92 -5.88 17.85
CA ALA A 146 13.64 -5.92 17.17
C ALA A 146 13.40 -7.22 16.36
N ASN A 147 14.42 -7.77 15.69
CA ASN A 147 14.22 -8.97 14.86
C ASN A 147 13.98 -10.20 15.73
N THR A 148 14.70 -10.30 16.84
CA THR A 148 14.51 -11.40 17.80
C THR A 148 13.13 -11.32 18.44
N CYS A 149 12.67 -10.11 18.82
CA CYS A 149 11.30 -9.90 19.29
C CYS A 149 10.27 -10.33 18.23
N GLU A 150 10.40 -9.88 16.99
CA GLU A 150 9.47 -10.23 15.90
C GLU A 150 9.40 -11.75 15.71
N HIS A 151 10.54 -12.43 15.75
CA HIS A 151 10.60 -13.88 15.62
C HIS A 151 9.98 -14.63 16.80
N ALA A 152 10.22 -14.15 18.03
CA ALA A 152 9.59 -14.69 19.22
C ALA A 152 8.06 -14.47 19.20
N ILE A 153 7.58 -13.30 18.77
CA ILE A 153 6.14 -13.01 18.61
C ILE A 153 5.50 -14.00 17.63
N ASN A 154 6.14 -14.26 16.49
CA ASN A 154 5.64 -15.21 15.49
C ASN A 154 5.42 -16.63 16.06
N ALA A 155 6.27 -17.05 17.01
CA ALA A 155 6.20 -18.36 17.65
C ALA A 155 5.25 -18.38 18.85
N LEU A 156 5.37 -17.42 19.77
CA LEU A 156 4.58 -17.36 21.01
C LEU A 156 3.08 -17.21 20.74
N THR A 157 2.70 -16.52 19.67
CA THR A 157 1.29 -16.42 19.22
C THR A 157 0.67 -17.77 18.82
N LEU A 158 1.48 -18.82 18.64
CA LEU A 158 1.00 -20.18 18.43
C LEU A 158 0.71 -20.94 19.73
N THR A 159 1.02 -20.35 20.88
CA THR A 159 0.97 -20.98 22.22
C THR A 159 -0.06 -20.30 23.14
N LYS A 160 -0.31 -20.89 24.30
CA LYS A 160 -1.07 -20.25 25.39
C LYS A 160 -0.34 -19.06 26.03
N HIS A 161 0.97 -18.96 25.86
CA HIS A 161 1.82 -17.92 26.46
C HIS A 161 1.89 -16.62 25.65
N TRP A 162 1.04 -16.47 24.62
CA TRP A 162 1.08 -15.36 23.66
C TRP A 162 1.00 -13.96 24.27
N LYS A 163 0.51 -13.81 25.51
CA LYS A 163 0.45 -12.51 26.21
C LYS A 163 1.82 -11.86 26.40
N HIS A 164 2.89 -12.64 26.47
CA HIS A 164 4.27 -12.12 26.52
C HIS A 164 4.65 -11.35 25.25
N CYS A 165 3.95 -11.58 24.13
CA CYS A 165 4.17 -10.81 22.90
C CYS A 165 3.92 -9.31 23.07
N LEU A 166 3.07 -8.90 24.02
CA LEU A 166 2.78 -7.48 24.24
C LEU A 166 4.03 -6.74 24.75
N GLU A 167 4.74 -7.32 25.72
CA GLU A 167 6.02 -6.78 26.21
C GLU A 167 7.08 -6.75 25.09
N LEU A 168 7.17 -7.82 24.29
CA LEU A 168 8.09 -7.87 23.15
C LEU A 168 7.78 -6.81 22.09
N LEU A 169 6.49 -6.52 21.87
CA LEU A 169 6.06 -5.48 20.94
C LEU A 169 6.49 -4.10 21.44
N GLU A 170 6.35 -3.81 22.73
CA GLU A 170 6.85 -2.57 23.34
C GLU A 170 8.37 -2.45 23.21
N MET A 171 9.13 -3.54 23.39
CA MET A 171 10.58 -3.52 23.14
C MET A 171 10.92 -3.13 21.70
N ILE A 172 10.17 -3.62 20.71
CA ILE A 172 10.37 -3.22 19.31
C ILE A 172 10.14 -1.71 19.17
N LYS A 173 9.04 -1.19 19.73
CA LYS A 173 8.63 0.22 19.65
C LYS A 173 9.69 1.19 20.18
N ILE A 174 10.51 0.77 21.15
CA ILE A 174 11.64 1.57 21.64
C ILE A 174 12.68 1.83 20.54
N SER A 175 12.91 0.84 19.67
CA SER A 175 13.97 0.88 18.64
C SER A 175 13.46 1.17 17.22
N GLY A 176 12.15 1.07 16.98
CA GLY A 176 11.54 1.36 15.69
C GLY A 176 10.10 0.85 15.58
N THR A 177 9.53 0.92 14.38
CA THR A 177 8.14 0.50 14.15
C THR A 177 8.04 -1.01 13.93
N PRO A 178 7.18 -1.74 14.70
CA PRO A 178 6.93 -3.16 14.46
C PRO A 178 6.47 -3.45 13.03
N ASP A 179 6.76 -4.66 12.55
CA ASP A 179 6.33 -5.11 11.23
C ASP A 179 4.85 -5.52 11.20
N SER A 180 4.28 -5.58 9.99
CA SER A 180 2.90 -6.04 9.82
C SER A 180 2.71 -7.47 10.33
N SER A 181 3.73 -8.32 10.24
CA SER A 181 3.63 -9.72 10.67
C SER A 181 3.34 -9.81 12.18
N SER A 182 4.06 -9.05 12.99
CA SER A 182 3.93 -9.07 14.45
C SER A 182 2.55 -8.60 14.89
N TYR A 183 2.09 -7.44 14.37
CA TYR A 183 0.73 -6.95 14.65
C TYR A 183 -0.34 -7.96 14.25
N ASN A 184 -0.29 -8.49 13.01
CA ASN A 184 -1.27 -9.45 12.54
C ASN A 184 -1.26 -10.75 13.37
N CYS A 185 -0.09 -11.25 13.76
CA CYS A 185 0.01 -12.46 14.59
C CYS A 185 -0.65 -12.26 15.97
N ILE A 186 -0.40 -11.13 16.61
CA ILE A 186 -0.98 -10.82 17.92
C ILE A 186 -2.49 -10.59 17.77
N ALA A 187 -2.93 -9.79 16.79
CA ALA A 187 -4.35 -9.52 16.55
C ALA A 187 -5.14 -10.80 16.28
N THR A 188 -4.64 -11.65 15.37
CA THR A 188 -5.23 -12.95 15.04
C THR A 188 -5.36 -13.82 16.29
N LYS A 189 -4.29 -13.95 17.09
CA LYS A 189 -4.31 -14.77 18.30
C LYS A 189 -5.22 -14.20 19.39
N ALA A 190 -5.29 -12.88 19.52
CA ALA A 190 -6.16 -12.20 20.47
C ALA A 190 -7.64 -12.50 20.16
N PHE A 191 -8.08 -12.34 18.91
CA PHE A 191 -9.43 -12.69 18.49
C PHE A 191 -9.74 -14.19 18.69
N GLN A 192 -8.81 -15.07 18.31
CA GLN A 192 -8.96 -16.52 18.54
C GLN A 192 -9.09 -16.90 20.01
N SER A 193 -8.52 -16.10 20.91
CA SER A 193 -8.54 -16.31 22.37
C SER A 193 -9.70 -15.56 23.05
N GLY A 194 -10.53 -14.85 22.29
CA GLY A 194 -11.63 -14.01 22.81
C GLY A 194 -11.20 -12.70 23.45
N ASP A 195 -9.95 -12.28 23.28
CA ASP A 195 -9.49 -10.95 23.70
C ASP A 195 -9.71 -9.93 22.58
N GLU A 196 -10.96 -9.48 22.48
CA GLU A 196 -11.39 -8.51 21.49
C GLU A 196 -10.65 -7.17 21.63
N SER A 197 -10.45 -6.69 22.86
CA SER A 197 -9.83 -5.38 23.13
C SER A 197 -8.41 -5.34 22.58
N THR A 198 -7.60 -6.35 22.90
CA THR A 198 -6.23 -6.44 22.38
C THR A 198 -6.24 -6.57 20.86
N GLY A 199 -7.13 -7.40 20.30
CA GLY A 199 -7.23 -7.59 18.86
C GLY A 199 -7.46 -6.29 18.09
N TRP A 200 -8.45 -5.48 18.51
CA TRP A 200 -8.74 -4.21 17.87
C TRP A 200 -7.67 -3.14 18.10
N ILE A 201 -7.06 -3.07 19.29
CA ILE A 201 -5.93 -2.16 19.55
C ILE A 201 -4.79 -2.46 18.58
N MET A 202 -4.43 -3.73 18.38
CA MET A 202 -3.38 -4.13 17.44
C MET A 202 -3.74 -3.78 15.99
N MET A 203 -5.00 -3.96 15.58
CA MET A 203 -5.46 -3.60 14.23
C MET A 203 -5.39 -2.10 13.98
N GLN A 204 -5.82 -1.29 14.95
CA GLN A 204 -5.80 0.17 14.91
C GLN A 204 -4.37 0.71 14.88
N GLU A 205 -3.54 0.32 15.84
CA GLU A 205 -2.15 0.76 15.94
C GLU A 205 -1.35 0.38 14.69
N MET A 206 -1.61 -0.79 14.11
CA MET A 206 -1.01 -1.22 12.84
C MET A 206 -1.34 -0.24 11.70
N CYS A 207 -2.60 0.18 11.57
CA CYS A 207 -3.02 1.13 10.52
C CYS A 207 -2.46 2.53 10.74
N GLU A 208 -2.41 3.00 11.98
CA GLU A 208 -1.80 4.28 12.35
C GLU A 208 -0.32 4.35 11.95
N ASN A 209 0.39 3.25 12.19
CA ASN A 209 1.79 3.05 11.79
C ASN A 209 1.99 2.74 10.29
N LYS A 210 0.96 2.94 9.45
CA LYS A 210 0.98 2.71 7.99
C LYS A 210 1.38 1.27 7.62
N ARG A 211 1.04 0.31 8.49
CA ARG A 211 1.07 -1.13 8.20
C ARG A 211 -0.33 -1.57 7.80
N LEU A 212 -0.44 -2.76 7.22
CA LEU A 212 -1.70 -3.28 6.68
C LEU A 212 -2.12 -4.55 7.42
N PRO A 213 -3.39 -4.64 7.84
CA PRO A 213 -3.97 -5.91 8.26
C PRO A 213 -3.98 -6.94 7.13
N ASN A 214 -3.90 -8.22 7.50
CA ASN A 214 -4.02 -9.35 6.58
C ASN A 214 -5.35 -10.08 6.75
N ASP A 215 -5.63 -10.99 5.81
CA ASP A 215 -6.86 -11.78 5.81
C ASP A 215 -7.03 -12.61 7.09
N ASP A 216 -5.95 -13.16 7.64
CA ASP A 216 -6.04 -14.04 8.82
C ASP A 216 -6.57 -13.30 10.06
N SER A 217 -6.23 -12.01 10.22
CA SER A 217 -6.74 -11.20 11.33
C SER A 217 -8.24 -10.93 11.20
N PHE A 218 -8.71 -10.61 9.99
CA PHE A 218 -10.15 -10.43 9.72
C PHE A 218 -10.94 -11.74 9.83
N LEU A 219 -10.40 -12.84 9.30
CA LEU A 219 -11.04 -14.15 9.39
C LEU A 219 -11.13 -14.64 10.84
N ALA A 220 -10.09 -14.41 11.66
CA ALA A 220 -10.15 -14.72 13.08
C ALA A 220 -11.23 -13.92 13.81
N TRP A 221 -11.42 -12.64 13.46
CA TRP A 221 -12.53 -11.84 13.99
C TRP A 221 -13.90 -12.40 13.57
N LEU A 222 -14.08 -12.77 12.31
CA LEU A 222 -15.33 -13.35 11.81
C LEU A 222 -15.62 -14.71 12.49
N ASP A 223 -14.61 -15.58 12.61
CA ASP A 223 -14.73 -16.89 13.25
C ASP A 223 -15.02 -16.79 14.75
N TYR A 224 -14.42 -15.80 15.43
CA TYR A 224 -14.75 -15.48 16.81
C TYR A 224 -16.20 -14.99 16.93
N SER A 225 -16.60 -14.05 16.06
CA SER A 225 -17.94 -13.46 16.07
C SER A 225 -19.05 -14.49 15.82
N ARG A 226 -18.79 -15.51 14.98
CA ARG A 226 -19.75 -16.61 14.71
C ARG A 226 -20.09 -17.44 15.95
N LYS A 227 -19.21 -17.47 16.95
CA LYS A 227 -19.34 -18.31 18.15
C LYS A 227 -19.89 -17.54 19.36
N ARG A 228 -20.17 -16.24 19.20
CA ARG A 228 -20.66 -15.39 20.28
C ARG A 228 -22.18 -15.46 20.38
N GLU A 229 -22.65 -15.61 21.61
CA GLU A 229 -24.08 -15.54 21.93
C GLU A 229 -24.49 -14.15 22.46
N ASP A 230 -23.53 -13.42 23.03
CA ASP A 230 -23.77 -12.15 23.72
C ASP A 230 -23.88 -10.94 22.77
N GLN A 231 -23.43 -11.08 21.52
CA GLN A 231 -23.55 -10.05 20.49
C GLN A 231 -23.90 -10.66 19.13
N PRO A 232 -24.80 -10.03 18.37
CA PRO A 232 -25.18 -10.55 17.06
C PRO A 232 -23.99 -10.44 16.09
N PHE A 233 -23.83 -11.47 15.25
CA PHE A 233 -22.78 -11.50 14.23
C PHE A 233 -22.83 -10.29 13.29
N SER A 234 -24.04 -9.78 12.99
CA SER A 234 -24.25 -8.59 12.16
C SER A 234 -23.55 -7.34 12.71
N ALA A 235 -23.71 -7.03 14.00
CA ALA A 235 -23.05 -5.88 14.62
C ALA A 235 -21.53 -5.99 14.56
N ASN A 236 -20.99 -7.20 14.74
CA ASN A 236 -19.56 -7.46 14.65
C ASN A 236 -19.03 -7.35 13.22
N LEU A 237 -19.82 -7.77 12.23
CA LEU A 237 -19.50 -7.55 10.82
C LEU A 237 -19.49 -6.06 10.49
N GLU A 238 -20.52 -5.31 10.91
CA GLU A 238 -20.57 -3.86 10.69
C GLU A 238 -19.38 -3.13 11.31
N ARG A 239 -18.98 -3.51 12.53
CA ARG A 239 -17.76 -2.98 13.16
C ARG A 239 -16.52 -3.22 12.30
N MET A 240 -16.38 -4.42 11.73
CA MET A 240 -15.26 -4.73 10.85
C MET A 240 -15.28 -3.91 9.56
N LEU A 241 -16.45 -3.74 8.95
CA LEU A 241 -16.61 -2.94 7.73
C LEU A 241 -16.41 -1.44 7.98
N GLN A 242 -16.83 -0.96 9.15
CA GLN A 242 -16.56 0.42 9.57
C GLN A 242 -15.07 0.63 9.81
N PHE A 243 -14.40 -0.31 10.48
CA PHE A 243 -12.94 -0.26 10.64
C PHE A 243 -12.21 -0.20 9.29
N THR A 244 -12.62 -1.01 8.31
CA THR A 244 -11.99 -1.00 6.98
C THR A 244 -12.26 0.29 6.23
N HIS A 245 -13.43 0.91 6.41
CA HIS A 245 -13.72 2.26 5.94
C HIS A 245 -12.75 3.29 6.55
N ASP A 246 -12.74 3.39 7.88
CA ASP A 246 -12.05 4.43 8.64
C ASP A 246 -10.53 4.35 8.42
N CYS A 247 -10.00 3.13 8.38
CA CYS A 247 -8.57 2.89 8.17
C CYS A 247 -8.18 2.81 6.69
N SER A 248 -9.12 2.99 5.74
CA SER A 248 -8.87 2.89 4.30
C SER A 248 -8.21 1.56 3.89
N VAL A 249 -8.73 0.45 4.43
CA VAL A 249 -8.24 -0.92 4.19
C VAL A 249 -9.17 -1.66 3.23
N PHE A 250 -8.61 -2.33 2.23
CA PHE A 250 -9.38 -3.21 1.35
C PHE A 250 -9.48 -4.63 1.91
N LEU A 251 -10.60 -5.28 1.67
CA LEU A 251 -10.76 -6.72 1.91
C LEU A 251 -10.35 -7.51 0.67
N SER A 252 -9.76 -8.69 0.88
CA SER A 252 -9.41 -9.58 -0.22
C SER A 252 -10.62 -10.38 -0.72
N LYS A 253 -10.50 -10.96 -1.91
CA LYS A 253 -11.45 -11.96 -2.42
C LYS A 253 -11.59 -13.19 -1.52
N ARG A 254 -10.55 -13.57 -0.77
CA ARG A 254 -10.63 -14.68 0.20
C ARG A 254 -11.64 -14.34 1.31
N ILE A 255 -11.59 -13.13 1.84
CA ILE A 255 -12.58 -12.64 2.82
C ILE A 255 -13.95 -12.50 2.14
N GLY A 256 -13.99 -11.95 0.93
CA GLY A 256 -15.24 -11.79 0.19
C GLY A 256 -15.99 -13.12 -0.04
N LYS A 257 -15.26 -14.19 -0.37
CA LYS A 257 -15.80 -15.55 -0.47
C LYS A 257 -16.40 -16.03 0.86
N GLN A 258 -15.71 -15.79 1.98
CA GLN A 258 -16.21 -16.13 3.31
C GLN A 258 -17.47 -15.35 3.71
N LEU A 259 -17.64 -14.12 3.20
CA LEU A 259 -18.86 -13.34 3.38
C LEU A 259 -20.00 -13.85 2.50
N LEU A 260 -19.72 -14.28 1.27
CA LEU A 260 -20.73 -14.88 0.37
C LEU A 260 -21.25 -16.23 0.87
N GLU A 261 -20.42 -16.97 1.61
CA GLU A 261 -20.76 -18.28 2.19
C GLU A 261 -21.42 -18.19 3.58
N LEU A 262 -21.81 -16.99 4.03
CA LEU A 262 -22.45 -16.82 5.33
C LEU A 262 -23.82 -17.53 5.38
N PRO A 263 -24.08 -18.32 6.44
CA PRO A 263 -25.40 -18.88 6.72
C PRO A 263 -26.49 -17.80 6.79
N SER A 264 -27.67 -18.10 6.25
CA SER A 264 -28.82 -17.19 6.25
C SER A 264 -29.34 -16.86 7.65
N GLU A 265 -29.05 -17.71 8.64
CA GLU A 265 -29.43 -17.52 10.06
C GLU A 265 -28.83 -16.24 10.68
N PHE A 266 -27.74 -15.72 10.10
CA PHE A 266 -27.13 -14.48 10.55
C PHE A 266 -27.89 -13.22 10.10
N GLY A 267 -28.97 -13.34 9.32
CA GLY A 267 -29.75 -12.19 8.83
C GLY A 267 -28.98 -11.30 7.86
N ILE A 268 -27.95 -11.83 7.21
CA ILE A 268 -27.09 -11.07 6.29
C ILE A 268 -27.21 -11.65 4.89
N ARG A 269 -27.61 -10.81 3.95
CA ARG A 269 -27.66 -11.17 2.53
C ARG A 269 -26.48 -10.53 1.81
N VAL A 270 -25.56 -11.35 1.30
CA VAL A 270 -24.39 -10.91 0.55
C VAL A 270 -24.52 -11.31 -0.92
N GLN A 271 -24.24 -10.40 -1.83
CA GLN A 271 -24.24 -10.67 -3.27
C GLN A 271 -23.05 -9.99 -3.94
N GLU A 272 -22.45 -10.67 -4.92
CA GLU A 272 -21.53 -10.00 -5.84
C GLU A 272 -22.29 -8.97 -6.68
N THR A 273 -21.61 -7.86 -7.00
CA THR A 273 -22.20 -6.78 -7.77
C THR A 273 -21.19 -6.09 -8.67
N ARG A 274 -21.71 -5.38 -9.69
CA ARG A 274 -20.93 -4.47 -10.53
C ARG A 274 -21.37 -3.05 -10.25
N ILE A 275 -20.40 -2.16 -10.17
CA ILE A 275 -20.62 -0.73 -10.00
C ILE A 275 -20.42 -0.04 -11.34
N THR A 276 -21.42 0.75 -11.77
CA THR A 276 -21.29 1.55 -12.98
C THR A 276 -20.30 2.71 -12.79
N ASP A 277 -19.85 3.34 -13.87
CA ASP A 277 -18.98 4.52 -13.76
C ASP A 277 -19.62 5.68 -12.99
N GLY A 278 -20.96 5.73 -12.96
CA GLY A 278 -21.74 6.70 -12.18
C GLY A 278 -22.01 6.28 -10.72
N GLY A 279 -21.43 5.18 -10.24
CA GLY A 279 -21.58 4.75 -8.84
C GLY A 279 -22.91 4.07 -8.53
N LYS A 280 -23.59 3.48 -9.53
CA LYS A 280 -24.82 2.69 -9.28
C LYS A 280 -24.52 1.20 -9.14
N CYS A 281 -25.06 0.58 -8.10
CA CYS A 281 -24.94 -0.84 -7.83
C CYS A 281 -25.89 -1.66 -8.73
N SER A 282 -25.40 -2.71 -9.38
CA SER A 282 -26.24 -3.55 -10.23
C SER A 282 -27.22 -4.43 -9.45
N SER A 283 -26.94 -4.71 -8.18
CA SER A 283 -27.73 -5.62 -7.34
C SER A 283 -28.86 -4.90 -6.60
N CYS A 284 -28.55 -3.86 -5.81
CA CYS A 284 -29.58 -3.10 -5.08
C CYS A 284 -30.18 -1.92 -5.86
N LYS A 285 -29.59 -1.55 -7.01
CA LYS A 285 -29.93 -0.35 -7.81
C LYS A 285 -29.69 0.99 -7.11
N GLY A 286 -29.28 0.97 -5.85
CA GLY A 286 -28.87 2.14 -5.07
C GLY A 286 -27.60 2.81 -5.59
N SER A 287 -27.42 4.05 -5.17
CA SER A 287 -26.19 4.82 -5.45
C SER A 287 -25.21 4.66 -4.30
N LEU A 288 -23.93 4.48 -4.62
CA LEU A 288 -22.86 4.42 -3.63
C LEU A 288 -22.70 5.77 -2.91
N SER A 289 -22.11 5.74 -1.72
CA SER A 289 -21.84 6.95 -0.96
C SER A 289 -20.90 7.87 -1.73
N SER A 290 -21.25 9.14 -1.76
CA SER A 290 -20.51 10.15 -2.49
C SER A 290 -19.20 10.49 -1.80
N ILE A 291 -18.12 10.62 -2.56
CA ILE A 291 -16.86 11.18 -2.05
C ILE A 291 -16.83 12.71 -2.10
N VAL A 292 -17.88 13.32 -2.67
CA VAL A 292 -17.96 14.76 -2.90
C VAL A 292 -17.73 15.52 -1.60
N VAL A 293 -16.72 16.37 -1.60
CA VAL A 293 -16.39 17.20 -0.44
C VAL A 293 -17.45 18.30 -0.30
N SER A 294 -18.05 18.42 0.88
CA SER A 294 -19.02 19.49 1.15
C SER A 294 -18.35 20.87 1.09
N GLU A 295 -19.12 21.89 0.73
CA GLU A 295 -18.61 23.26 0.57
C GLU A 295 -17.84 23.75 1.80
N ASP A 296 -18.36 23.53 3.02
CA ASP A 296 -17.71 23.97 4.26
C ASP A 296 -16.34 23.29 4.51
N MET A 297 -16.24 22.02 4.13
CA MET A 297 -15.02 21.23 4.27
C MET A 297 -13.99 21.64 3.20
N PHE A 298 -14.47 21.93 1.98
CA PHE A 298 -13.64 22.49 0.92
C PHE A 298 -13.12 23.88 1.31
N GLN A 299 -13.98 24.73 1.86
CA GLN A 299 -13.65 26.07 2.33
C GLN A 299 -12.56 26.02 3.41
N SER A 300 -12.71 25.12 4.39
CA SER A 300 -11.70 24.88 5.43
C SER A 300 -10.37 24.37 4.86
N LEU A 301 -10.42 23.46 3.87
CA LEU A 301 -9.25 22.97 3.16
C LEU A 301 -8.53 24.11 2.42
N ARG A 302 -9.28 24.92 1.67
CA ARG A 302 -8.78 26.07 0.92
C ARG A 302 -8.08 27.04 1.86
N ASP A 303 -8.77 27.50 2.90
CA ASP A 303 -8.25 28.53 3.79
C ASP A 303 -6.99 28.07 4.52
N LYS A 304 -6.96 26.81 4.99
CA LYS A 304 -5.75 26.25 5.61
C LYS A 304 -4.60 26.11 4.62
N PHE A 305 -4.86 25.65 3.40
CA PHE A 305 -3.84 25.55 2.36
C PHE A 305 -3.26 26.93 2.02
N LEU A 306 -4.12 27.92 1.75
CA LEU A 306 -3.70 29.28 1.41
C LEU A 306 -3.00 29.98 2.57
N THR A 307 -3.47 29.81 3.81
CA THR A 307 -2.82 30.36 5.00
C THR A 307 -1.44 29.76 5.20
N ALA A 308 -1.28 28.44 5.01
CA ALA A 308 0.03 27.79 5.09
C ALA A 308 1.01 28.32 4.03
N VAL A 309 0.50 28.70 2.85
CA VAL A 309 1.29 29.37 1.80
C VAL A 309 1.71 30.78 2.23
N LEU A 310 0.78 31.57 2.78
CA LEU A 310 1.00 32.97 3.14
C LEU A 310 1.89 33.16 4.37
N ILE A 311 1.66 32.38 5.43
CA ILE A 311 2.30 32.56 6.74
C ILE A 311 3.62 31.79 6.83
N ASN A 312 3.63 30.51 6.45
CA ASN A 312 4.78 29.64 6.73
C ASN A 312 5.76 29.54 5.55
N LYS A 313 5.33 29.89 4.32
CA LYS A 313 6.08 29.69 3.06
C LYS A 313 6.62 28.26 2.80
N GLU A 314 6.36 27.32 3.71
CA GLU A 314 6.90 25.95 3.68
C GLU A 314 6.55 25.19 2.39
N ILE A 315 5.36 25.47 1.84
CA ILE A 315 4.86 24.86 0.61
C ILE A 315 5.61 25.38 -0.62
N PHE A 316 6.04 26.64 -0.59
CA PHE A 316 6.73 27.35 -1.66
C PHE A 316 8.22 27.59 -1.35
N ASN A 317 8.84 26.76 -0.50
CA ASN A 317 10.24 26.91 -0.05
C ASN A 317 11.29 27.00 -1.17
N ARG A 318 10.94 26.67 -2.42
CA ARG A 318 11.82 26.78 -3.61
C ARG A 318 11.41 27.88 -4.58
N THR A 319 10.51 28.75 -4.18
CA THR A 319 9.90 29.81 -5.00
C THR A 319 10.21 31.16 -4.38
N THR A 320 10.46 32.15 -5.24
CA THR A 320 10.71 33.53 -4.80
C THR A 320 9.42 34.25 -4.44
N PRO A 321 9.42 35.18 -3.46
CA PRO A 321 8.24 36.00 -3.14
C PRO A 321 7.71 36.76 -4.35
N GLU A 322 8.60 37.23 -5.24
CA GLU A 322 8.24 37.96 -6.45
C GLU A 322 7.47 37.06 -7.43
N GLU A 323 7.89 35.80 -7.58
CA GLU A 323 7.18 34.82 -8.40
C GLU A 323 5.79 34.52 -7.84
N LEU A 324 5.68 34.34 -6.53
CA LEU A 324 4.40 34.10 -5.87
C LEU A 324 3.45 35.30 -6.04
N ASN A 325 3.93 36.52 -5.83
CA ASN A 325 3.15 37.75 -6.02
C ASN A 325 2.69 37.91 -7.48
N ARG A 326 3.59 37.62 -8.45
CA ARG A 326 3.25 37.62 -9.88
C ARG A 326 2.14 36.61 -10.19
N PHE A 327 2.20 35.44 -9.56
CA PHE A 327 1.17 34.41 -9.71
C PHE A 327 -0.17 34.83 -9.10
N GLN A 328 -0.18 35.38 -7.88
CA GLN A 328 -1.40 35.87 -7.24
C GLN A 328 -2.05 37.01 -8.04
N ALA A 329 -1.26 37.96 -8.54
CA ALA A 329 -1.75 39.04 -9.39
C ALA A 329 -2.30 38.54 -10.73
N PHE A 330 -1.74 37.45 -11.27
CA PHE A 330 -2.24 36.79 -12.46
C PHE A 330 -3.59 36.11 -12.20
N LEU A 331 -3.72 35.34 -11.12
CA LEU A 331 -4.96 34.65 -10.75
C LEU A 331 -6.09 35.64 -10.49
N ALA A 332 -5.83 36.72 -9.75
CA ALA A 332 -6.83 37.76 -9.44
C ALA A 332 -7.51 38.35 -10.70
N LYS A 333 -6.84 38.33 -11.85
CA LYS A 333 -7.36 38.83 -13.13
C LYS A 333 -8.04 37.77 -13.99
N THR A 334 -7.80 36.49 -13.72
CA THR A 334 -8.08 35.40 -14.67
C THR A 334 -8.93 34.28 -14.11
N LEU A 335 -9.16 34.23 -12.80
CA LEU A 335 -10.12 33.30 -12.18
C LEU A 335 -11.57 33.51 -12.67
N PRO A 336 -12.47 32.53 -12.49
CA PRO A 336 -12.21 31.13 -12.13
C PRO A 336 -11.83 30.25 -13.34
N TYR A 337 -11.22 29.09 -13.10
CA TYR A 337 -10.97 28.08 -14.13
C TYR A 337 -11.80 26.81 -13.88
N ASP A 338 -12.15 26.13 -14.97
CA ASP A 338 -12.80 24.81 -14.88
C ASP A 338 -11.76 23.69 -14.73
N VAL A 339 -10.57 23.86 -15.32
CA VAL A 339 -9.49 22.86 -15.26
C VAL A 339 -8.11 23.53 -15.15
N VAL A 340 -7.29 23.07 -14.21
CA VAL A 340 -5.87 23.44 -14.10
C VAL A 340 -4.97 22.26 -14.52
N ILE A 341 -4.10 22.47 -15.49
CA ILE A 341 -3.26 21.43 -16.09
C ILE A 341 -1.81 21.59 -15.65
N ASP A 342 -1.22 20.50 -15.15
CA ASP A 342 0.22 20.36 -14.93
C ASP A 342 0.92 20.07 -16.27
N GLY A 343 1.46 21.12 -16.88
CA GLY A 343 2.03 21.09 -18.22
C GLY A 343 3.23 20.15 -18.33
N LEU A 344 4.10 20.10 -17.31
CA LEU A 344 5.26 19.20 -17.34
C LEU A 344 4.85 17.74 -17.16
N ASN A 345 3.93 17.46 -16.23
CA ASN A 345 3.49 16.09 -16.00
C ASN A 345 2.80 15.50 -17.24
N VAL A 346 2.01 16.31 -17.95
CA VAL A 346 1.40 15.93 -19.23
C VAL A 346 2.47 15.78 -20.32
N ALA A 347 3.39 16.74 -20.45
CA ALA A 347 4.46 16.70 -21.46
C ALA A 347 5.35 15.47 -21.34
N PHE A 348 5.70 15.06 -20.12
CA PHE A 348 6.56 13.90 -19.88
C PHE A 348 5.77 12.60 -19.70
N SER A 349 4.48 12.59 -20.06
CA SER A 349 3.60 11.44 -19.85
C SER A 349 4.08 10.18 -20.55
N SER A 350 4.79 10.31 -21.67
CA SER A 350 5.40 9.23 -22.48
C SER A 350 6.92 9.10 -22.33
N GLY A 351 7.48 9.64 -21.25
CA GLY A 351 8.91 9.57 -20.91
C GLY A 351 9.73 10.80 -21.33
N ASN A 352 10.94 10.91 -20.76
CA ASN A 352 11.76 12.14 -20.79
C ASN A 352 12.77 12.20 -21.96
N GLN A 353 12.64 11.33 -22.96
CA GLN A 353 13.57 11.20 -24.09
C GLN A 353 12.96 11.62 -25.44
N LYS A 354 11.86 12.39 -25.43
CA LYS A 354 11.21 12.89 -26.64
C LYS A 354 11.66 14.32 -26.98
N SER A 355 11.36 14.75 -28.20
CA SER A 355 11.67 16.10 -28.64
C SER A 355 10.69 17.13 -28.03
N PRO A 356 11.11 18.40 -27.87
CA PRO A 356 10.25 19.49 -27.40
C PRO A 356 8.91 19.64 -28.16
N ILE A 357 8.90 19.30 -29.46
CA ILE A 357 7.69 19.32 -30.29
C ILE A 357 6.67 18.29 -29.79
N VAL A 358 7.13 17.07 -29.48
CA VAL A 358 6.25 16.01 -28.96
C VAL A 358 5.69 16.41 -27.59
N TYR A 359 6.51 17.00 -26.72
CA TYR A 359 6.06 17.51 -25.42
C TYR A 359 4.94 18.56 -25.56
N ALA A 360 5.14 19.56 -26.43
CA ALA A 360 4.13 20.57 -26.73
C ALA A 360 2.85 19.96 -27.34
N GLN A 361 2.99 18.94 -28.20
CA GLN A 361 1.85 18.21 -28.78
C GLN A 361 0.99 17.52 -27.72
N GLN A 362 1.62 16.92 -26.71
CA GLN A 362 0.88 16.25 -25.62
C GLN A 362 0.05 17.26 -24.83
N VAL A 363 0.65 18.37 -24.42
CA VAL A 363 -0.06 19.43 -23.69
C VAL A 363 -1.18 20.03 -24.54
N ALA A 364 -0.91 20.34 -25.81
CA ALA A 364 -1.91 20.89 -26.72
C ALA A 364 -3.06 19.93 -27.01
N ALA A 365 -2.83 18.61 -26.99
CA ALA A 365 -3.90 17.62 -27.11
C ALA A 365 -4.86 17.66 -25.92
N VAL A 366 -4.32 17.76 -24.69
CA VAL A 366 -5.15 17.88 -23.46
C VAL A 366 -5.88 19.22 -23.44
N VAL A 367 -5.22 20.32 -23.80
CA VAL A 367 -5.90 21.64 -23.93
C VAL A 367 -7.03 21.56 -24.95
N ARG A 368 -6.80 20.99 -26.14
CA ARG A 368 -7.85 20.79 -27.16
C ARG A 368 -9.04 20.01 -26.64
N HIS A 369 -8.79 18.96 -25.84
CA HIS A 369 -9.85 18.14 -25.27
C HIS A 369 -10.83 18.96 -24.42
N TYR A 370 -10.31 19.84 -23.56
CA TYR A 370 -11.14 20.68 -22.67
C TYR A 370 -11.70 21.93 -23.36
N VAL A 371 -10.94 22.56 -24.26
CA VAL A 371 -11.42 23.70 -25.05
C VAL A 371 -12.62 23.32 -25.93
N ARG A 372 -12.61 22.10 -26.52
CA ARG A 372 -13.77 21.57 -27.27
C ARG A 372 -15.03 21.42 -26.41
N GLN A 373 -14.87 21.24 -25.10
CA GLN A 373 -15.96 21.18 -24.13
C GLN A 373 -16.35 22.56 -23.58
N LYS A 374 -15.79 23.64 -24.14
CA LYS A 374 -15.97 25.04 -23.70
C LYS A 374 -15.53 25.28 -22.24
N LYS A 375 -14.58 24.48 -21.74
CA LYS A 375 -14.00 24.69 -20.40
C LYS A 375 -12.93 25.79 -20.43
N ARG A 376 -12.85 26.60 -19.37
CA ARG A 376 -11.77 27.55 -19.09
C ARG A 376 -10.55 26.80 -18.53
N VAL A 377 -9.45 26.85 -19.27
CA VAL A 377 -8.25 26.06 -18.97
C VAL A 377 -7.09 26.96 -18.53
N LEU A 378 -6.44 26.61 -17.43
CA LEU A 378 -5.14 27.14 -17.02
C LEU A 378 -4.08 26.04 -17.18
N VAL A 379 -2.95 26.36 -17.81
CA VAL A 379 -1.76 25.51 -17.87
C VAL A 379 -0.68 26.13 -16.98
N ILE A 380 -0.23 25.35 -16.00
CA ILE A 380 0.96 25.64 -15.20
C ILE A 380 2.14 24.93 -15.85
N GLY A 381 3.18 25.68 -16.18
CA GLY A 381 4.38 25.12 -16.80
C GLY A 381 5.64 25.79 -16.30
N ARG A 382 6.77 25.49 -16.94
CA ARG A 382 8.07 26.09 -16.65
C ARG A 382 8.55 27.05 -17.71
N LYS A 383 9.39 28.01 -17.33
CA LYS A 383 10.02 28.96 -18.26
C LYS A 383 10.75 28.26 -19.42
N HIS A 384 11.38 27.10 -19.21
CA HIS A 384 11.99 26.38 -20.33
C HIS A 384 11.00 25.89 -21.40
N MET A 385 9.71 25.73 -21.07
CA MET A 385 8.67 25.38 -22.05
C MET A 385 8.46 26.50 -23.07
N ASP A 386 8.79 27.74 -22.73
CA ASP A 386 8.71 28.87 -23.67
C ASP A 386 9.67 28.69 -24.86
N LYS A 387 10.75 27.93 -24.66
CA LYS A 387 11.72 27.56 -25.70
C LYS A 387 11.16 26.52 -26.68
N TRP A 388 10.04 25.85 -26.37
CA TRP A 388 9.39 24.88 -27.25
C TRP A 388 8.60 25.59 -28.35
N ARG A 389 9.29 26.44 -29.14
CA ARG A 389 8.67 27.23 -30.21
C ARG A 389 8.07 26.33 -31.29
N SER A 390 6.80 26.02 -31.14
CA SER A 390 6.04 25.15 -32.03
C SER A 390 4.63 25.71 -32.25
N ARG A 391 3.95 25.21 -33.30
CA ARG A 391 2.55 25.57 -33.59
C ARG A 391 1.64 25.21 -32.41
N GLU A 392 1.98 24.16 -31.68
CA GLU A 392 1.26 23.68 -30.51
C GLU A 392 1.40 24.60 -29.31
N MET A 393 2.59 25.15 -29.02
CA MET A 393 2.74 26.17 -27.98
C MET A 393 2.02 27.48 -28.33
N LYS A 394 1.95 27.85 -29.62
CA LYS A 394 1.10 28.96 -30.07
C LYS A 394 -0.38 28.69 -29.77
N TYR A 395 -0.86 27.50 -30.14
CA TYR A 395 -2.23 27.07 -29.83
C TYR A 395 -2.55 27.12 -28.33
N ILE A 396 -1.65 26.64 -27.47
CA ILE A 396 -1.82 26.68 -26.01
C ILE A 396 -2.00 28.12 -25.52
N ARG A 397 -1.15 29.07 -25.94
CA ARG A 397 -1.25 30.48 -25.53
C ARG A 397 -2.54 31.17 -26.01
N GLU A 398 -3.06 30.79 -27.17
CA GLU A 398 -4.26 31.39 -27.75
C GLU A 398 -5.56 30.81 -27.17
N ASN A 399 -5.53 29.59 -26.63
CA ASN A 399 -6.73 28.85 -26.22
C ASN A 399 -6.76 28.48 -24.73
N SER A 400 -5.76 28.91 -23.96
CA SER A 400 -5.70 28.69 -22.51
C SER A 400 -4.94 29.82 -21.82
N PHE A 401 -5.19 29.97 -20.52
CA PHE A 401 -4.33 30.75 -19.66
C PHE A 401 -3.02 29.98 -19.43
N LEU A 402 -1.87 30.63 -19.57
CA LEU A 402 -0.56 30.00 -19.39
C LEU A 402 0.24 30.77 -18.35
N PHE A 403 0.63 30.10 -17.27
CA PHE A 403 1.57 30.64 -16.30
C PHE A 403 2.83 29.78 -16.25
N LEU A 404 3.98 30.41 -16.49
CA LEU A 404 5.28 29.75 -16.46
C LEU A 404 6.02 30.12 -15.16
N THR A 405 6.27 29.12 -14.33
CA THR A 405 7.08 29.19 -13.12
C THR A 405 8.57 29.08 -13.46
N ASP A 406 9.43 29.55 -12.57
CA ASP A 406 10.88 29.41 -12.66
C ASP A 406 11.30 27.93 -12.69
N ASP A 407 12.33 27.58 -13.44
CA ASP A 407 12.77 26.18 -13.63
C ASP A 407 13.22 25.50 -12.31
N LEU A 408 13.51 26.27 -11.26
CA LEU A 408 13.93 25.78 -9.94
C LEU A 408 12.77 25.62 -8.94
N SER A 409 11.60 26.22 -9.22
CA SER A 409 10.41 26.17 -8.37
C SER A 409 9.81 24.75 -8.30
N GLN A 410 8.75 24.55 -7.52
CA GLN A 410 7.93 23.32 -7.59
C GLN A 410 6.61 23.67 -8.28
N ASP A 411 6.10 22.82 -9.19
CA ASP A 411 4.85 23.11 -9.92
C ASP A 411 3.60 22.78 -9.10
N ASP A 412 3.67 21.69 -8.32
CA ASP A 412 2.56 21.16 -7.52
C ASP A 412 1.91 22.24 -6.63
N PRO A 413 2.66 23.10 -5.91
CA PRO A 413 2.07 24.20 -5.15
C PRO A 413 1.22 25.17 -5.97
N PHE A 414 1.68 25.58 -7.16
CA PHE A 414 0.96 26.52 -8.01
C PHE A 414 -0.29 25.88 -8.62
N LEU A 415 -0.18 24.61 -9.02
CA LEU A 415 -1.30 23.81 -9.51
C LEU A 415 -2.42 23.74 -8.46
N LEU A 416 -2.07 23.32 -7.24
CA LEU A 416 -3.02 23.18 -6.14
C LEU A 416 -3.61 24.52 -5.71
N TYR A 417 -2.78 25.57 -5.64
CA TYR A 417 -3.25 26.92 -5.31
C TYR A 417 -4.30 27.39 -6.33
N ALA A 418 -4.00 27.31 -7.64
CA ALA A 418 -4.95 27.75 -8.67
C ALA A 418 -6.24 26.92 -8.67
N ALA A 419 -6.15 25.61 -8.44
CA ALA A 419 -7.32 24.74 -8.40
C ALA A 419 -8.21 25.07 -7.18
N LEU A 420 -7.63 25.19 -5.99
CA LEU A 420 -8.37 25.52 -4.77
C LEU A 420 -8.97 26.94 -4.80
N GLU A 421 -8.23 27.92 -5.34
CA GLU A 421 -8.70 29.31 -5.46
C GLU A 421 -9.83 29.46 -6.51
N SER A 422 -9.85 28.61 -7.53
CA SER A 422 -10.91 28.63 -8.56
C SER A 422 -12.26 28.11 -8.06
N GLY A 423 -12.26 27.28 -7.01
CA GLY A 423 -13.45 26.82 -6.32
C GLY A 423 -13.62 25.30 -6.28
N PRO A 424 -14.70 24.82 -5.63
CA PRO A 424 -14.93 23.40 -5.32
C PRO A 424 -15.16 22.54 -6.55
N LYS A 425 -15.54 23.11 -7.70
CA LYS A 425 -15.85 22.36 -8.93
C LYS A 425 -14.67 22.29 -9.90
N THR A 426 -13.53 22.88 -9.55
CA THR A 426 -12.38 22.96 -10.44
C THR A 426 -11.63 21.63 -10.48
N ASP A 427 -11.49 21.08 -11.67
CA ASP A 427 -10.72 19.87 -11.91
C ASP A 427 -9.23 20.21 -12.05
N PHE A 428 -8.34 19.25 -11.77
CA PHE A 428 -6.92 19.41 -12.10
C PHE A 428 -6.35 18.16 -12.77
N PHE A 429 -5.36 18.38 -13.63
CA PHE A 429 -4.80 17.34 -14.48
C PHE A 429 -3.33 17.12 -14.14
N SER A 430 -3.04 16.03 -13.41
CA SER A 430 -1.67 15.60 -13.08
C SER A 430 -1.66 14.12 -12.71
N ARG A 431 -0.52 13.46 -12.84
CA ARG A 431 -0.26 12.09 -12.38
C ARG A 431 0.31 12.04 -10.96
N ASP A 432 0.78 13.16 -10.42
CA ASP A 432 1.36 13.17 -9.07
C ASP A 432 0.27 13.01 -7.99
N LEU A 433 0.56 12.22 -6.97
CA LEU A 433 -0.35 11.98 -5.85
C LEU A 433 -0.25 13.06 -4.76
N MET A 434 0.62 14.07 -4.91
CA MET A 434 0.71 15.24 -4.02
C MET A 434 0.92 14.88 -2.54
N ARG A 435 1.62 13.76 -2.27
CA ARG A 435 1.70 13.16 -0.92
C ARG A 435 2.29 14.10 0.12
N LYS A 436 3.29 14.90 -0.28
CA LYS A 436 3.93 15.90 0.59
C LYS A 436 2.92 16.97 1.04
N HIS A 437 2.08 17.43 0.13
CA HIS A 437 1.07 18.46 0.41
C HIS A 437 -0.04 17.95 1.33
N SER A 438 -0.49 16.71 1.12
CA SER A 438 -1.45 16.06 2.02
C SER A 438 -0.93 15.97 3.46
N PHE A 439 0.37 15.68 3.66
CA PHE A 439 0.96 15.58 5.00
C PHE A 439 1.01 16.93 5.74
N MET A 440 1.31 18.02 5.03
CA MET A 440 1.40 19.37 5.63
C MET A 440 0.04 19.89 6.15
N LEU A 441 -1.08 19.35 5.68
CA LEU A 441 -2.43 19.78 6.08
C LEU A 441 -2.89 19.23 7.45
N GLY A 442 -2.09 18.35 8.08
CA GLY A 442 -2.43 17.68 9.34
C GLY A 442 -3.49 16.58 9.16
N ASN A 443 -3.75 15.82 10.22
CA ASN A 443 -4.53 14.58 10.14
C ASN A 443 -5.95 14.79 9.59
N GLU A 444 -6.69 15.76 10.13
CA GLU A 444 -8.10 16.00 9.75
C GLU A 444 -8.25 16.41 8.28
N LEU A 445 -7.55 17.46 7.83
CA LEU A 445 -7.67 17.95 6.45
C LEU A 445 -6.92 17.10 5.43
N SER A 446 -5.98 16.25 5.84
CA SER A 446 -5.33 15.31 4.93
C SER A 446 -6.34 14.34 4.29
N GLY A 447 -7.36 13.92 5.04
CA GLY A 447 -8.45 13.08 4.54
C GLY A 447 -9.33 13.83 3.54
N VAL A 448 -9.69 15.08 3.86
CA VAL A 448 -10.47 15.96 3.00
C VAL A 448 -9.75 16.23 1.68
N PHE A 449 -8.45 16.56 1.75
CA PHE A 449 -7.63 16.75 0.56
C PHE A 449 -7.57 15.52 -0.32
N LYS A 450 -7.43 14.31 0.27
CA LYS A 450 -7.45 13.06 -0.50
C LYS A 450 -8.79 12.82 -1.17
N ARG A 451 -9.92 13.12 -0.50
CA ARG A 451 -11.26 13.02 -1.09
C ARG A 451 -11.42 13.99 -2.26
N TRP A 452 -11.09 15.26 -2.06
CA TRP A 452 -11.09 16.28 -3.12
C TRP A 452 -10.18 15.89 -4.29
N GLN A 453 -8.97 15.39 -4.00
CA GLN A 453 -8.06 14.87 -5.01
C GLN A 453 -8.69 13.71 -5.81
N GLN A 454 -9.31 12.75 -5.13
CA GLN A 454 -9.96 11.61 -5.80
C GLN A 454 -11.17 12.03 -6.65
N GLU A 455 -11.84 13.12 -6.27
CA GLU A 455 -12.98 13.70 -6.98
C GLU A 455 -12.58 14.52 -8.22
N HIS A 456 -11.44 15.22 -8.18
CA HIS A 456 -11.08 16.25 -9.17
C HIS A 456 -9.81 15.96 -9.98
N GLN A 457 -9.04 14.93 -9.62
CA GLN A 457 -7.78 14.63 -10.29
C GLN A 457 -7.98 13.77 -11.55
N TYR A 458 -7.69 14.36 -12.71
CA TYR A 458 -7.59 13.68 -13.99
C TYR A 458 -6.13 13.33 -14.31
N SER A 459 -5.91 12.25 -15.05
CA SER A 459 -4.57 11.91 -15.54
C SER A 459 -4.57 11.31 -16.94
N LEU A 460 -3.46 11.51 -17.67
CA LEU A 460 -3.32 11.04 -19.05
C LEU A 460 -2.94 9.55 -19.06
N LEU A 461 -3.77 8.74 -19.74
CA LEU A 461 -3.45 7.33 -20.03
C LEU A 461 -2.64 7.22 -21.31
N SER A 462 -3.19 7.73 -22.42
CA SER A 462 -2.52 7.74 -23.72
C SER A 462 -3.16 8.77 -24.65
N ILE A 463 -2.46 9.08 -25.74
CA ILE A 463 -2.99 9.86 -26.85
C ILE A 463 -3.05 8.95 -28.06
N MET A 464 -4.23 8.81 -28.65
CA MET A 464 -4.45 7.98 -29.83
C MET A 464 -3.83 8.63 -31.08
N PRO A 465 -3.54 7.85 -32.14
CA PRO A 465 -2.97 8.39 -33.39
C PRO A 465 -3.82 9.46 -34.07
N ASP A 466 -5.15 9.44 -33.85
CA ASP A 466 -6.10 10.43 -34.34
C ASP A 466 -6.16 11.72 -33.48
N GLY A 467 -5.32 11.81 -32.45
CA GLY A 467 -5.26 12.96 -31.53
C GLY A 467 -6.32 12.95 -30.42
N ARG A 468 -7.11 11.88 -30.27
CA ARG A 468 -7.99 11.74 -29.10
C ARG A 468 -7.19 11.42 -27.85
N VAL A 469 -7.55 12.09 -26.76
CA VAL A 469 -6.91 11.93 -25.45
C VAL A 469 -7.70 10.89 -24.66
N LEU A 470 -7.03 9.81 -24.25
CA LEU A 470 -7.59 8.84 -23.32
C LEU A 470 -7.19 9.26 -21.89
N ILE A 471 -8.19 9.60 -21.10
CA ILE A 471 -8.02 10.18 -19.76
C ILE A 471 -8.54 9.20 -18.73
N LYS A 472 -7.82 9.06 -17.62
CA LYS A 472 -8.33 8.45 -16.40
C LYS A 472 -9.14 9.51 -15.67
N ALA A 473 -10.47 9.39 -15.72
CA ALA A 473 -11.38 10.24 -14.97
C ALA A 473 -11.35 9.90 -13.46
N PRO A 474 -11.60 10.90 -12.60
CA PRO A 474 -11.80 10.69 -11.17
C PRO A 474 -13.07 9.88 -10.88
N PHE A 475 -13.24 9.50 -9.62
CA PHE A 475 -14.40 8.76 -9.17
C PHE A 475 -15.18 9.62 -8.17
N LYS A 476 -16.50 9.55 -8.23
CA LYS A 476 -17.39 10.39 -7.41
C LYS A 476 -18.05 9.62 -6.28
N TYR A 477 -17.57 8.42 -6.00
CA TYR A 477 -18.10 7.52 -4.98
C TYR A 477 -16.98 6.91 -4.16
N GLU A 478 -17.33 6.51 -2.94
CA GLU A 478 -16.42 5.94 -1.96
C GLU A 478 -15.82 4.63 -2.46
N LEU A 479 -14.50 4.48 -2.28
CA LEU A 479 -13.69 3.37 -2.79
C LEU A 479 -13.36 2.34 -1.72
N TYR A 480 -13.73 2.59 -0.48
CA TYR A 480 -13.62 1.66 0.63
C TYR A 480 -14.98 1.09 1.00
N ALA A 481 -15.01 0.12 1.91
CA ALA A 481 -16.27 -0.37 2.47
C ALA A 481 -17.08 0.81 2.99
N HIS A 482 -18.38 0.89 2.68
CA HIS A 482 -19.23 1.96 3.19
C HIS A 482 -20.69 1.57 3.15
N LYS A 483 -21.49 2.23 3.98
CA LYS A 483 -22.95 2.11 3.98
C LYS A 483 -23.55 3.19 3.07
N SER A 484 -24.36 2.78 2.10
CA SER A 484 -25.12 3.69 1.24
C SER A 484 -26.34 4.26 1.96
N CYS A 485 -26.99 5.27 1.36
CA CYS A 485 -28.24 5.85 1.85
C CYS A 485 -29.36 4.83 2.07
N ASP A 486 -29.36 3.75 1.30
CA ASP A 486 -30.35 2.66 1.39
C ASP A 486 -30.01 1.64 2.50
N ASN A 487 -29.17 2.02 3.46
CA ASN A 487 -28.72 1.19 4.58
C ASN A 487 -28.01 -0.12 4.15
N ARG A 488 -27.40 -0.14 2.96
CA ARG A 488 -26.69 -1.31 2.41
C ARG A 488 -25.20 -1.08 2.39
N TRP A 489 -24.43 -2.09 2.76
CA TRP A 489 -22.98 -2.04 2.67
C TRP A 489 -22.52 -2.37 1.25
N HIS A 490 -21.61 -1.56 0.72
CA HIS A 490 -20.89 -1.82 -0.52
C HIS A 490 -19.42 -2.00 -0.19
N VAL A 491 -18.87 -3.15 -0.55
CA VAL A 491 -17.52 -3.55 -0.15
C VAL A 491 -16.70 -3.90 -1.38
N PRO A 492 -15.71 -3.08 -1.76
CA PRO A 492 -14.80 -3.39 -2.85
C PRO A 492 -13.81 -4.47 -2.43
N LEU A 493 -13.55 -5.41 -3.35
CA LEU A 493 -12.62 -6.51 -3.14
C LEU A 493 -11.35 -6.32 -3.98
N VAL A 494 -10.21 -6.68 -3.40
CA VAL A 494 -8.92 -6.78 -4.09
C VAL A 494 -8.45 -8.22 -4.15
N GLU A 495 -7.50 -8.54 -5.03
CA GLU A 495 -6.93 -9.89 -5.10
C GLU A 495 -6.22 -10.27 -3.77
N LEU A 496 -5.39 -9.35 -3.23
CA LEU A 496 -4.65 -9.53 -2.00
C LEU A 496 -4.72 -8.26 -1.14
N GLY A 497 -5.29 -8.35 0.07
CA GLY A 497 -5.50 -7.18 0.96
C GLY A 497 -4.21 -6.47 1.40
N TYR A 498 -3.09 -7.20 1.45
CA TYR A 498 -1.78 -6.69 1.86
C TYR A 498 -0.91 -6.18 0.69
N ARG A 499 -1.41 -6.25 -0.55
CA ARG A 499 -0.73 -5.75 -1.76
C ARG A 499 -1.72 -4.97 -2.61
N ILE A 500 -1.83 -3.68 -2.36
CA ILE A 500 -2.61 -2.75 -3.20
C ILE A 500 -1.61 -1.91 -3.99
N PRO A 501 -1.34 -2.21 -5.27
CA PRO A 501 -0.32 -1.50 -6.05
C PRO A 501 -0.65 -0.01 -6.24
N LYS A 502 -1.95 0.29 -6.30
CA LYS A 502 -2.51 1.63 -6.47
C LYS A 502 -4.00 1.58 -6.12
N VAL A 503 -4.52 2.63 -5.47
CA VAL A 503 -5.96 2.78 -5.24
C VAL A 503 -6.60 3.11 -6.59
N GLU A 504 -7.34 2.15 -7.14
CA GLU A 504 -8.05 2.28 -8.42
C GLU A 504 -9.47 1.74 -8.25
N LYS A 505 -10.31 1.95 -9.28
CA LYS A 505 -11.63 1.30 -9.36
C LYS A 505 -11.44 -0.20 -9.24
N GLN A 506 -12.08 -0.80 -8.25
CA GLN A 506 -12.13 -2.25 -8.14
C GLN A 506 -13.22 -2.78 -9.06
N ASN A 507 -12.95 -3.92 -9.70
CA ASN A 507 -13.91 -4.58 -10.58
C ASN A 507 -14.93 -5.42 -9.80
N ASP A 508 -14.50 -5.93 -8.64
CA ASP A 508 -15.23 -6.89 -7.83
C ASP A 508 -15.74 -6.20 -6.57
N TRP A 509 -17.06 -6.26 -6.35
CA TRP A 509 -17.74 -5.63 -5.23
C TRP A 509 -18.75 -6.58 -4.61
N LEU A 510 -18.97 -6.44 -3.31
CA LEU A 510 -20.09 -7.04 -2.61
C LEU A 510 -21.13 -5.98 -2.27
N CYS A 511 -22.41 -6.33 -2.40
CA CYS A 511 -23.55 -5.62 -1.86
C CYS A 511 -24.12 -6.46 -0.71
N LEU A 512 -24.14 -5.89 0.49
CA LEU A 512 -24.67 -6.55 1.68
C LEU A 512 -25.91 -5.83 2.19
N SER A 513 -26.92 -6.61 2.57
CA SER A 513 -28.06 -6.20 3.37
C SER A 513 -27.96 -6.87 4.72
N ILE A 514 -28.10 -6.11 5.79
CA ILE A 514 -28.14 -6.60 7.16
C ILE A 514 -29.55 -6.32 7.65
N GLU A 515 -30.29 -7.38 7.93
CA GLU A 515 -31.71 -7.35 8.33
C GLU A 515 -31.88 -7.06 9.82
#